data_AF-A0A8H7NZJ1-F1
#
_entry.id   AF-A0A8H7NZJ1-F1
#
_cell.length_a   1.000
_cell.length_b   1.000
_cell.length_c   1.000
_cell.angle_alpha   90.00
_cell.angle_beta   90.00
_cell.angle_gamma   90.00
#
_symmetry.space_group_name_H-M   'P 1'
#
loop_
_entity.id
_entity.type
_entity.pdbx_description
1 polymer ?
#
loop_
_entity_poly.entity_id
_entity_poly.type
_entity_poly.pdbx_seq_one_letter_code
_entity_poly.pdbx_strand_id
1 'polypeptide(L)'
;MPLDIIQERCMKHTNKESLWELSTRYCNPCKENALHIWYCLRRPPPSLTSSNDCQLLLNHCDGWCVAADFFQLCRHWESLEGNPNAQLDFSDTRKAQVAEVENHANLCRQWEKAKAASRAEEVKRLKRDRFQSALDRLRQLGWGDELDLLAPEYKPLTRHEPLRVAHELTDRVWQNIGGGVVAILEDIRDERYRMKHTEILQKRLNALCNVIFNKYSNPPRTVETEYKPHMRDIITMPEIREIVNSSNNAALGSRNEEKPALFFEHPYNRYMIYEIAAWKVSVKGQPWNSQLLIGPGQRFHERIRTIIKLCGQDPDRTTRQELKGLDVYISYPGQNDKKHIVTLRTAVEEEWQRWTSKSHDESVEYKGRIATEAELADAQRGGKKVLRSRRDCLWCCSLCTSRGFDHWGDGRRIDLDRIQAHMQERHSIKNASEKEGDFYAYPECEMQPF
;
A
#
# COMPACT_ATOMS: atom_id res chain seq x y z
N MET A 1 -16.42 -37.96 -39.46
CA MET A 1 -16.48 -39.33 -38.91
C MET A 1 -17.91 -39.81 -39.06
N PRO A 2 -18.15 -41.00 -39.62
CA PRO A 2 -19.46 -41.61 -39.59
C PRO A 2 -19.82 -41.89 -38.14
N LEU A 3 -20.94 -41.34 -37.67
CA LEU A 3 -21.47 -41.54 -36.31
C LEU A 3 -22.28 -42.85 -36.20
N ASP A 4 -22.28 -43.65 -37.28
CA ASP A 4 -23.22 -44.73 -37.55
C ASP A 4 -22.96 -45.99 -36.70
N ILE A 5 -21.86 -46.02 -35.93
CA ILE A 5 -21.46 -47.13 -35.06
C ILE A 5 -22.03 -46.99 -33.63
N ILE A 6 -22.54 -45.81 -33.27
CA ILE A 6 -22.97 -45.55 -31.89
C ILE A 6 -24.45 -45.87 -31.70
N GLN A 7 -24.73 -46.77 -30.77
CA GLN A 7 -26.10 -47.10 -30.40
C GLN A 7 -26.65 -46.10 -29.38
N GLU A 8 -27.74 -45.45 -29.75
CA GLU A 8 -28.55 -44.67 -28.81
C GLU A 8 -29.45 -45.62 -28.01
N ARG A 9 -29.10 -45.87 -26.75
CA ARG A 9 -29.81 -46.84 -25.88
C ARG A 9 -30.75 -46.17 -24.87
N CYS A 10 -31.08 -44.88 -25.05
CA CYS A 10 -31.92 -44.09 -24.13
C CYS A 10 -33.07 -43.39 -24.86
N MET A 11 -34.31 -43.51 -24.34
CA MET A 11 -35.52 -42.91 -24.92
C MET A 11 -35.80 -41.45 -24.50
N LYS A 12 -34.93 -40.78 -23.73
CA LYS A 12 -35.16 -39.39 -23.26
C LYS A 12 -34.41 -38.37 -24.13
N HIS A 13 -35.05 -37.24 -24.44
CA HIS A 13 -34.50 -36.11 -25.22
C HIS A 13 -33.66 -35.13 -24.38
N THR A 14 -32.80 -35.63 -23.48
CA THR A 14 -31.85 -34.80 -22.72
C THR A 14 -30.46 -34.82 -23.36
N ASN A 15 -29.54 -33.94 -22.90
CA ASN A 15 -28.16 -33.93 -23.38
C ASN A 15 -27.49 -35.29 -23.09
N LYS A 16 -26.88 -35.90 -24.12
CA LYS A 16 -26.33 -37.27 -24.06
C LYS A 16 -24.81 -37.22 -24.16
N GLU A 17 -24.14 -37.90 -23.25
CA GLU A 17 -22.70 -38.14 -23.33
C GLU A 17 -22.43 -39.32 -24.28
N SER A 18 -21.40 -39.18 -25.11
CA SER A 18 -20.93 -40.28 -25.97
C SER A 18 -19.83 -41.04 -25.25
N LEU A 19 -20.06 -42.33 -25.02
CA LEU A 19 -19.08 -43.26 -24.47
C LEU A 19 -18.51 -44.07 -25.63
N TRP A 20 -17.44 -43.55 -26.22
CA TRP A 20 -16.86 -44.08 -27.46
C TRP A 20 -16.39 -45.53 -27.30
N GLU A 21 -15.76 -45.84 -26.17
CA GLU A 21 -15.22 -47.16 -25.79
C GLU A 21 -16.34 -48.21 -25.58
N LEU A 22 -17.57 -47.75 -25.34
CA LEU A 22 -18.76 -48.59 -25.19
C LEU A 22 -19.66 -48.54 -26.43
N SER A 23 -19.31 -47.76 -27.45
CA SER A 23 -20.14 -47.50 -28.64
C SER A 23 -21.58 -47.09 -28.31
N THR A 24 -21.79 -46.36 -27.21
CA THR A 24 -23.13 -46.01 -26.71
C THR A 24 -23.26 -44.54 -26.33
N ARG A 25 -24.51 -44.04 -26.38
CA ARG A 25 -24.90 -42.71 -25.90
C ARG A 25 -25.93 -42.82 -24.79
N TYR A 26 -25.65 -42.17 -23.66
CA TYR A 26 -26.56 -42.10 -22.51
C TYR A 26 -26.75 -40.67 -22.04
N CYS A 27 -27.95 -40.35 -21.56
CA CYS A 27 -28.10 -39.21 -20.65
C CYS A 27 -27.58 -39.60 -19.25
N ASN A 28 -27.23 -38.61 -18.42
CA ASN A 28 -26.62 -38.86 -17.11
C ASN A 28 -27.38 -39.90 -16.24
N PRO A 29 -28.72 -39.81 -16.06
CA PRO A 29 -29.44 -40.80 -15.26
C PRO A 29 -29.43 -42.21 -15.83
N CYS A 30 -29.44 -42.36 -17.16
CA CYS A 30 -29.37 -43.69 -17.79
C CYS A 30 -27.95 -44.26 -17.75
N LYS A 31 -26.93 -43.40 -17.82
CA LYS A 31 -25.52 -43.79 -17.68
C LYS A 31 -25.28 -44.45 -16.31
N GLU A 32 -25.75 -43.81 -15.23
CA GLU A 32 -25.59 -44.30 -13.86
C GLU A 32 -26.28 -45.66 -13.62
N ASN A 33 -27.42 -45.90 -14.28
CA ASN A 33 -28.14 -47.17 -14.14
C ASN A 33 -27.60 -48.28 -15.03
N ALA A 34 -27.05 -47.95 -16.20
CA ALA A 34 -26.63 -48.92 -17.22
C ALA A 34 -25.18 -49.39 -17.07
N LEU A 35 -24.30 -48.54 -16.54
CA LEU A 35 -22.88 -48.84 -16.37
C LEU A 35 -22.60 -49.44 -15.01
N HIS A 36 -21.91 -50.57 -15.02
CA HIS A 36 -21.51 -51.26 -13.80
C HIS A 36 -20.07 -51.72 -13.94
N ILE A 37 -19.39 -51.82 -12.82
CA ILE A 37 -18.09 -52.48 -12.77
C ILE A 37 -18.33 -53.99 -12.93
N TRP A 38 -17.69 -54.61 -13.92
CA TRP A 38 -18.04 -55.97 -14.35
C TRP A 38 -17.95 -57.02 -13.23
N TYR A 39 -16.97 -56.90 -12.32
CA TYR A 39 -16.81 -57.80 -11.19
C TYR A 39 -17.89 -57.62 -10.09
N CYS A 40 -18.67 -56.54 -10.12
CA CYS A 40 -19.77 -56.29 -9.20
C CYS A 40 -21.12 -56.85 -9.66
N LEU A 41 -21.24 -57.29 -10.93
CA LEU A 41 -22.52 -57.75 -11.50
C LEU A 41 -22.88 -59.18 -11.08
N ARG A 42 -22.15 -60.17 -11.60
CA ARG A 42 -22.30 -61.60 -11.32
C ARG A 42 -20.94 -62.25 -11.52
N ARG A 43 -20.62 -63.28 -10.73
CA ARG A 43 -19.40 -64.07 -10.96
C ARG A 43 -19.49 -64.74 -12.35
N PRO A 44 -18.53 -64.50 -13.27
CA PRO A 44 -18.54 -65.12 -14.57
C PRO A 44 -18.36 -66.65 -14.44
N PRO A 45 -18.73 -67.44 -15.47
CA PRO A 45 -18.48 -68.87 -15.51
C PRO A 45 -17.00 -69.20 -15.19
N PRO A 46 -16.69 -70.23 -14.38
CA PRO A 46 -15.31 -70.54 -14.00
C PRO A 46 -14.35 -70.68 -15.19
N SER A 47 -14.82 -71.30 -16.28
CA SER A 47 -14.08 -71.49 -17.53
C SER A 47 -13.73 -70.17 -18.25
N LEU A 48 -14.48 -69.10 -18.01
CA LEU A 48 -14.23 -67.75 -18.54
C LEU A 48 -13.31 -66.92 -17.63
N THR A 49 -13.24 -67.26 -16.33
CA THR A 49 -12.39 -66.57 -15.35
C THR A 49 -10.95 -67.09 -15.28
N SER A 50 -10.72 -68.37 -15.61
CA SER A 50 -9.39 -69.00 -15.55
C SER A 50 -8.40 -68.45 -16.58
N SER A 51 -8.86 -67.75 -17.61
CA SER A 51 -8.03 -67.22 -18.70
C SER A 51 -7.81 -65.70 -18.64
N ASN A 52 -8.37 -64.99 -17.65
CA ASN A 52 -8.38 -63.51 -17.60
C ASN A 52 -9.02 -62.83 -18.83
N ASP A 53 -9.78 -63.57 -19.65
CA ASP A 53 -10.30 -63.09 -20.94
C ASP A 53 -11.57 -62.23 -20.81
N CYS A 54 -12.27 -62.23 -19.67
CA CYS A 54 -13.54 -61.49 -19.50
C CYS A 54 -13.44 -60.02 -19.95
N GLN A 55 -12.35 -59.35 -19.60
CA GLN A 55 -12.11 -57.94 -19.93
C GLN A 55 -11.77 -57.73 -21.42
N LEU A 56 -11.17 -58.74 -22.06
CA LEU A 56 -10.79 -58.71 -23.48
C LEU A 56 -11.97 -59.00 -24.41
N LEU A 57 -13.07 -59.55 -23.88
CA LEU A 57 -14.26 -59.95 -24.63
C LEU A 57 -15.41 -58.94 -24.54
N LEU A 58 -15.27 -57.94 -23.68
CA LEU A 58 -16.29 -56.96 -23.36
C LEU A 58 -15.79 -55.54 -23.63
N ASN A 59 -16.63 -54.73 -24.26
CA ASN A 59 -16.37 -53.31 -24.39
C ASN A 59 -16.42 -52.67 -22.99
N HIS A 60 -15.38 -51.92 -22.65
CA HIS A 60 -15.25 -51.33 -21.32
C HIS A 60 -14.55 -49.97 -21.39
N CYS A 61 -14.84 -49.11 -20.42
CA CYS A 61 -14.18 -47.82 -20.22
C CYS A 61 -13.77 -47.73 -18.76
N ASP A 62 -12.47 -47.65 -18.46
CA ASP A 62 -11.93 -47.59 -17.08
C ASP A 62 -12.52 -48.66 -16.14
N GLY A 63 -12.72 -49.88 -16.65
CA GLY A 63 -13.29 -51.01 -15.88
C GLY A 63 -14.82 -51.07 -15.80
N TRP A 64 -15.53 -50.08 -16.37
CA TRP A 64 -16.99 -50.05 -16.46
C TRP A 64 -17.47 -50.67 -17.77
N CYS A 65 -18.54 -51.47 -17.70
CA CYS A 65 -19.19 -52.06 -18.86
C CYS A 65 -20.71 -51.84 -18.81
N VAL A 66 -21.38 -52.01 -19.95
CA VAL A 66 -22.83 -52.05 -19.99
C VAL A 66 -23.31 -53.39 -19.41
N ALA A 67 -24.12 -53.35 -18.36
CA ALA A 67 -24.57 -54.56 -17.67
C ALA A 67 -25.29 -55.55 -18.60
N ALA A 68 -26.11 -55.04 -19.52
CA ALA A 68 -26.80 -55.88 -20.50
C ALA A 68 -25.84 -56.65 -21.41
N ASP A 69 -24.75 -56.02 -21.84
CA ASP A 69 -23.74 -56.64 -22.71
C ASP A 69 -22.94 -57.70 -21.94
N PHE A 70 -22.64 -57.44 -20.65
CA PHE A 70 -22.02 -58.43 -19.76
C PHE A 70 -22.90 -59.69 -19.59
N PHE A 71 -24.19 -59.52 -19.28
CA PHE A 71 -25.09 -60.67 -19.13
C PHE A 71 -25.29 -61.43 -20.44
N GLN A 72 -25.29 -60.74 -21.59
CA GLN A 72 -25.34 -61.38 -22.89
C GLN A 72 -24.08 -62.22 -23.16
N LEU A 73 -22.90 -61.68 -22.86
CA LEU A 73 -21.62 -62.40 -22.95
C LEU A 73 -21.64 -63.67 -22.10
N CYS A 74 -22.04 -63.58 -20.83
CA CYS A 74 -22.10 -64.75 -19.95
C CYS A 74 -23.06 -65.82 -20.47
N ARG A 75 -24.28 -65.45 -20.90
CA ARG A 75 -25.26 -66.41 -21.42
C ARG A 75 -24.77 -67.11 -22.68
N HIS A 76 -24.13 -66.37 -23.59
CA HIS A 76 -23.60 -66.96 -24.81
C HIS A 76 -22.43 -67.91 -24.51
N TRP A 77 -21.54 -67.53 -23.60
CA TRP A 77 -20.43 -68.39 -23.18
C TRP A 77 -20.90 -69.70 -22.54
N GLU A 78 -21.90 -69.63 -21.64
CA GLU A 78 -22.53 -70.80 -21.01
C GLU A 78 -23.16 -71.72 -22.07
N SER A 79 -23.74 -71.18 -23.15
CA SER A 79 -24.32 -71.99 -24.24
C SER A 79 -23.29 -72.79 -25.05
N LEU A 80 -22.00 -72.44 -24.95
CA LEU A 80 -20.90 -73.12 -25.64
C LEU A 80 -20.13 -74.08 -24.71
N GLU A 81 -20.62 -74.29 -23.49
CA GLU A 81 -19.97 -75.15 -22.49
C GLU A 81 -19.86 -76.61 -22.99
N GLY A 82 -18.67 -77.20 -22.84
CA GLY A 82 -18.36 -78.54 -23.34
C GLY A 82 -17.82 -78.61 -24.78
N ASN A 83 -17.71 -77.48 -25.50
CA ASN A 83 -17.07 -77.39 -26.81
C ASN A 83 -15.90 -76.38 -26.82
N PRO A 84 -14.66 -76.82 -26.52
CA PRO A 84 -13.50 -75.94 -26.42
C PRO A 84 -13.18 -75.17 -27.70
N ASN A 85 -13.37 -75.79 -28.88
CA ASN A 85 -13.07 -75.13 -30.17
C ASN A 85 -14.04 -73.97 -30.44
N ALA A 86 -15.35 -74.18 -30.17
CA ALA A 86 -16.33 -73.11 -30.33
C ALA A 86 -16.14 -71.95 -29.33
N GLN A 87 -15.66 -72.24 -28.11
CA GLN A 87 -15.30 -71.20 -27.14
C GLN A 87 -14.08 -70.40 -27.57
N LEU A 88 -13.07 -71.05 -28.18
CA LEU A 88 -11.90 -70.37 -28.76
C LEU A 88 -12.30 -69.47 -29.94
N ASP A 89 -13.04 -69.98 -30.92
CA ASP A 89 -13.49 -69.20 -32.09
C ASP A 89 -14.33 -67.97 -31.67
N PHE A 90 -15.22 -68.14 -30.68
CA PHE A 90 -16.00 -67.04 -30.12
C PHE A 90 -15.11 -66.03 -29.38
N SER A 91 -14.13 -66.51 -28.60
CA SER A 91 -13.18 -65.65 -27.89
C SER A 91 -12.38 -64.78 -28.87
N ASP A 92 -11.82 -65.39 -29.91
CA ASP A 92 -11.02 -64.68 -30.92
C ASP A 92 -11.87 -63.68 -31.71
N THR A 93 -13.09 -64.07 -32.09
CA THR A 93 -14.04 -63.16 -32.77
C THR A 93 -14.39 -61.96 -31.89
N ARG A 94 -14.67 -62.17 -30.60
CA ARG A 94 -15.01 -61.08 -29.69
C ARG A 94 -13.82 -60.19 -29.37
N LYS A 95 -12.62 -60.75 -29.20
CA LYS A 95 -11.38 -59.98 -29.04
C LYS A 95 -11.15 -59.07 -30.24
N ALA A 96 -11.33 -59.58 -31.46
CA ALA A 96 -11.23 -58.78 -32.67
C ALA A 96 -12.26 -57.64 -32.71
N GLN A 97 -13.51 -57.90 -32.35
CA GLN A 97 -14.57 -56.88 -32.28
C GLN A 97 -14.30 -55.80 -31.22
N VAL A 98 -13.84 -56.19 -30.03
CA VAL A 98 -13.50 -55.26 -28.94
C VAL A 98 -12.32 -54.38 -29.36
N ALA A 99 -11.29 -54.96 -29.98
CA ALA A 99 -10.16 -54.22 -30.52
C ALA A 99 -10.56 -53.24 -31.63
N GLU A 100 -11.51 -53.61 -32.50
CA GLU A 100 -12.05 -52.70 -33.52
C GLU A 100 -12.79 -51.51 -32.88
N VAL A 101 -13.63 -51.77 -31.86
CA VAL A 101 -14.32 -50.72 -31.10
C VAL A 101 -13.34 -49.81 -30.38
N GLU A 102 -12.30 -50.35 -29.77
CA GLU A 102 -11.25 -49.58 -29.09
C GLU A 102 -10.49 -48.69 -30.09
N ASN A 103 -10.10 -49.22 -31.24
CA ASN A 103 -9.45 -48.45 -32.31
C ASN A 103 -10.35 -47.32 -32.81
N HIS A 104 -11.64 -47.59 -33.03
CA HIS A 104 -12.60 -46.57 -33.41
C HIS A 104 -12.78 -45.50 -32.31
N ALA A 105 -12.86 -45.92 -31.04
CA ALA A 105 -12.97 -45.01 -29.91
C ALA A 105 -11.75 -44.08 -29.81
N ASN A 106 -10.54 -44.61 -30.01
CA ASN A 106 -9.31 -43.83 -30.05
C ASN A 106 -9.33 -42.75 -31.14
N LEU A 107 -9.79 -43.10 -32.36
CA LEU A 107 -9.97 -42.12 -33.45
C LEU A 107 -11.01 -41.05 -33.07
N CYS A 108 -12.09 -41.44 -32.39
CA CYS A 108 -13.11 -40.50 -31.92
C CYS A 108 -12.59 -39.52 -30.88
N ARG A 109 -11.82 -40.01 -29.90
CA ARG A 109 -11.17 -39.18 -28.87
C ARG A 109 -10.17 -38.20 -29.49
N GLN A 110 -9.38 -38.65 -30.46
CA GLN A 110 -8.45 -37.79 -31.19
C GLN A 110 -9.19 -36.68 -31.95
N TRP A 111 -10.29 -37.03 -32.64
CA TRP A 111 -11.13 -36.05 -33.32
C TRP A 111 -11.77 -35.04 -32.36
N GLU A 112 -12.30 -35.49 -31.22
CA GLU A 112 -12.90 -34.62 -30.20
C GLU A 112 -11.87 -33.63 -29.64
N LYS A 113 -10.66 -34.12 -29.32
CA LYS A 113 -9.53 -33.30 -28.88
C LYS A 113 -9.12 -32.29 -29.96
N ALA A 114 -9.01 -32.72 -31.22
CA ALA A 114 -8.66 -31.86 -32.34
C ALA A 114 -9.73 -30.76 -32.57
N LYS A 115 -11.02 -31.12 -32.47
CA LYS A 115 -12.13 -30.17 -32.58
C LYS A 115 -12.12 -29.15 -31.43
N ALA A 116 -11.87 -29.59 -30.20
CA ALA A 116 -11.74 -28.70 -29.05
C ALA A 116 -10.55 -27.73 -29.21
N ALA A 117 -9.41 -28.24 -29.68
CA ALA A 117 -8.23 -27.43 -29.95
C ALA A 117 -8.49 -26.41 -31.07
N SER A 118 -9.13 -26.83 -32.17
CA SER A 118 -9.52 -25.94 -33.27
C SER A 118 -10.45 -24.81 -32.81
N ARG A 119 -11.48 -25.14 -32.01
CA ARG A 119 -12.37 -24.13 -31.42
C ARG A 119 -11.64 -23.18 -30.48
N ALA A 120 -10.72 -23.69 -29.66
CA ALA A 120 -9.92 -22.86 -28.76
C ALA A 120 -9.02 -21.90 -29.53
N GLU A 121 -8.42 -22.33 -30.64
CA GLU A 121 -7.60 -21.48 -31.50
C GLU A 121 -8.44 -20.44 -32.23
N GLU A 122 -9.63 -20.80 -32.73
CA GLU A 122 -10.57 -19.86 -33.32
C GLU A 122 -10.96 -18.76 -32.33
N VAL A 123 -11.28 -19.12 -31.08
CA VAL A 123 -11.58 -18.16 -30.01
C VAL A 123 -10.38 -17.25 -29.73
N LYS A 124 -9.15 -17.77 -29.69
CA LYS A 124 -7.95 -16.96 -29.49
C LYS A 124 -7.73 -15.98 -30.65
N ARG A 125 -7.89 -16.44 -31.89
CA ARG A 125 -7.77 -15.62 -33.09
C ARG A 125 -8.78 -14.48 -33.07
N LEU A 126 -10.06 -14.76 -32.83
CA LEU A 126 -11.11 -13.75 -32.74
C LEU A 126 -10.82 -12.69 -31.68
N LYS A 127 -10.30 -13.09 -30.52
CA LYS A 127 -9.90 -12.14 -29.46
C LYS A 127 -8.72 -11.26 -29.89
N ARG A 128 -7.72 -11.85 -30.56
CA ARG A 128 -6.56 -11.12 -31.09
C ARG A 128 -7.00 -10.10 -32.14
N ASP A 129 -7.80 -10.53 -33.10
CA ASP A 129 -8.28 -9.70 -34.21
C ASP A 129 -9.16 -8.56 -33.68
N ARG A 130 -10.03 -8.84 -32.71
CA ARG A 130 -10.81 -7.81 -32.00
C ARG A 130 -9.91 -6.78 -31.33
N PHE A 131 -8.89 -7.22 -30.59
CA PHE A 131 -7.97 -6.34 -29.90
C PHE A 131 -7.18 -5.46 -30.88
N GLN A 132 -6.66 -6.06 -31.95
CA GLN A 132 -5.94 -5.33 -33.00
C GLN A 132 -6.84 -4.29 -33.68
N SER A 133 -8.07 -4.66 -34.03
CA SER A 133 -9.04 -3.71 -34.61
C SER A 133 -9.32 -2.53 -33.67
N ALA A 134 -9.37 -2.76 -32.36
CA ALA A 134 -9.50 -1.68 -31.39
C ALA A 134 -8.27 -0.77 -31.37
N LEU A 135 -7.05 -1.33 -31.40
CA LEU A 135 -5.81 -0.54 -31.47
C LEU A 135 -5.77 0.33 -32.73
N ASP A 136 -6.14 -0.23 -33.88
CA ASP A 136 -6.14 0.49 -35.16
C ASP A 136 -7.12 1.66 -35.13
N ARG A 137 -8.33 1.46 -34.59
CA ARG A 137 -9.32 2.53 -34.38
C ARG A 137 -8.81 3.62 -33.43
N LEU A 138 -8.13 3.25 -32.35
CA LEU A 138 -7.53 4.21 -31.42
C LEU A 138 -6.40 5.02 -32.08
N ARG A 139 -5.56 4.39 -32.91
CA ARG A 139 -4.55 5.10 -33.71
C ARG A 139 -5.19 6.11 -34.66
N GLN A 140 -6.29 5.73 -35.33
CA GLN A 140 -7.05 6.64 -36.19
C GLN A 140 -7.66 7.82 -35.43
N LEU A 141 -8.00 7.63 -34.15
CA LEU A 141 -8.47 8.69 -33.25
C LEU A 141 -7.33 9.56 -32.68
N GLY A 142 -6.08 9.36 -33.12
CA GLY A 142 -4.93 10.15 -32.70
C GLY A 142 -4.22 9.65 -31.43
N TRP A 143 -4.53 8.45 -30.95
CA TRP A 143 -3.91 7.88 -29.74
C TRP A 143 -2.63 7.07 -30.00
N GLY A 144 -2.04 7.18 -31.19
CA GLY A 144 -0.86 6.40 -31.59
C GLY A 144 0.30 6.48 -30.60
N ASP A 145 0.71 7.70 -30.24
CA ASP A 145 1.85 7.93 -29.35
C ASP A 145 1.65 7.31 -27.96
N GLU A 146 0.42 7.37 -27.42
CA GLU A 146 0.12 6.76 -26.12
C GLU A 146 0.14 5.23 -26.20
N LEU A 147 -0.35 4.67 -27.31
CA LEU A 147 -0.31 3.23 -27.55
C LEU A 147 1.13 2.72 -27.71
N ASP A 148 2.00 3.49 -28.36
CA ASP A 148 3.40 3.12 -28.55
C ASP A 148 4.17 3.06 -27.22
N LEU A 149 3.80 3.89 -26.24
CA LEU A 149 4.36 3.82 -24.88
C LEU A 149 3.82 2.65 -24.05
N LEU A 150 2.64 2.14 -24.38
CA LEU A 150 2.04 0.99 -23.73
C LEU A 150 2.45 -0.35 -24.36
N ALA A 151 3.05 -0.30 -25.55
CA ALA A 151 3.52 -1.47 -26.25
C ALA A 151 4.73 -2.11 -25.54
N PRO A 152 4.93 -3.43 -25.67
CA PRO A 152 4.07 -4.39 -26.37
C PRO A 152 2.97 -5.01 -25.49
N GLU A 153 2.96 -4.80 -24.17
CA GLU A 153 2.04 -5.52 -23.28
C GLU A 153 0.63 -4.93 -23.20
N TYR A 154 0.47 -3.64 -23.51
CA TYR A 154 -0.81 -2.92 -23.48
C TYR A 154 -1.62 -3.17 -22.18
N LYS A 155 -0.94 -3.33 -21.04
CA LYS A 155 -1.50 -3.88 -19.78
C LYS A 155 -2.85 -3.27 -19.34
N PRO A 156 -3.06 -1.94 -19.40
CA PRO A 156 -4.34 -1.35 -19.01
C PRO A 156 -5.49 -1.79 -19.94
N LEU A 157 -5.22 -1.90 -21.25
CA LEU A 157 -6.19 -2.26 -22.26
C LEU A 157 -6.46 -3.77 -22.30
N THR A 158 -5.45 -4.61 -22.06
CA THR A 158 -5.59 -6.08 -22.04
C THR A 158 -6.40 -6.59 -20.85
N ARG A 159 -6.62 -5.76 -19.83
CA ARG A 159 -7.50 -6.01 -18.68
C ARG A 159 -8.94 -5.54 -18.90
N HIS A 160 -9.21 -4.76 -19.95
CA HIS A 160 -10.54 -4.25 -20.23
C HIS A 160 -11.40 -5.30 -20.95
N GLU A 161 -12.37 -5.87 -20.24
CA GLU A 161 -13.17 -7.02 -20.69
C GLU A 161 -13.87 -6.82 -22.05
N PRO A 162 -14.45 -5.64 -22.38
CA PRO A 162 -15.06 -5.40 -23.69
C PRO A 162 -14.13 -5.59 -24.90
N LEU A 163 -12.80 -5.52 -24.69
CA LEU A 163 -11.79 -5.78 -25.73
C LEU A 163 -11.38 -7.26 -25.81
N ARG A 164 -11.78 -8.10 -24.84
CA ARG A 164 -11.39 -9.52 -24.72
C ARG A 164 -12.47 -10.52 -25.18
N VAL A 165 -13.63 -10.03 -25.63
CA VAL A 165 -14.74 -10.86 -26.12
C VAL A 165 -14.35 -11.55 -27.43
N ALA A 166 -14.69 -12.83 -27.58
CA ALA A 166 -14.40 -13.60 -28.80
C ALA A 166 -15.46 -13.33 -29.90
N HIS A 167 -15.55 -12.07 -30.33
CA HIS A 167 -16.48 -11.62 -31.35
C HIS A 167 -15.88 -10.44 -32.12
N GLU A 168 -16.25 -10.30 -33.39
CA GLU A 168 -15.85 -9.17 -34.22
C GLU A 168 -16.23 -7.81 -33.60
N LEU A 169 -15.34 -6.83 -33.77
CA LEU A 169 -15.55 -5.45 -33.35
C LEU A 169 -16.22 -4.64 -34.47
N THR A 170 -17.54 -4.74 -34.55
CA THR A 170 -18.33 -3.95 -35.50
C THR A 170 -18.40 -2.49 -35.07
N ASP A 171 -18.70 -1.59 -36.02
CA ASP A 171 -18.81 -0.15 -35.75
C ASP A 171 -19.82 0.17 -34.66
N ARG A 172 -20.97 -0.52 -34.66
CA ARG A 172 -22.00 -0.37 -33.63
C ARG A 172 -21.48 -0.74 -32.23
N VAL A 173 -20.70 -1.81 -32.12
CA VAL A 173 -20.12 -2.22 -30.84
C VAL A 173 -19.04 -1.23 -30.41
N TRP A 174 -18.22 -0.75 -31.35
CA TRP A 174 -17.22 0.27 -31.10
C TRP A 174 -17.83 1.59 -30.60
N GLN A 175 -18.94 2.04 -31.18
CA GLN A 175 -19.66 3.23 -30.71
C GLN A 175 -20.08 3.12 -29.23
N ASN A 176 -20.39 1.92 -28.76
CA ASN A 176 -20.81 1.69 -27.38
C ASN A 176 -19.62 1.61 -26.39
N ILE A 177 -18.49 1.05 -26.80
CA ILE A 177 -17.36 0.78 -25.89
C ILE A 177 -16.21 1.78 -26.03
N GLY A 178 -16.09 2.44 -27.20
CA GLY A 178 -14.95 3.27 -27.58
C GLY A 178 -14.72 4.45 -26.63
N GLY A 179 -15.79 5.11 -26.19
CA GLY A 179 -15.69 6.20 -25.21
C GLY A 179 -15.04 5.76 -23.89
N GLY A 180 -15.40 4.58 -23.37
CA GLY A 180 -14.79 4.03 -22.16
C GLY A 180 -13.31 3.67 -22.36
N VAL A 181 -12.94 3.18 -23.54
CA VAL A 181 -11.53 2.87 -23.87
C VAL A 181 -10.69 4.14 -24.02
N VAL A 182 -11.24 5.19 -24.65
CA VAL A 182 -10.59 6.50 -24.75
C VAL A 182 -10.41 7.13 -23.38
N ALA A 183 -11.40 7.06 -22.50
CA ALA A 183 -11.28 7.57 -21.13
C ALA A 183 -10.13 6.92 -20.36
N ILE A 184 -9.90 5.61 -20.53
CA ILE A 184 -8.76 4.91 -19.94
C ILE A 184 -7.43 5.49 -20.46
N LEU A 185 -7.33 5.78 -21.76
CA LEU A 185 -6.12 6.38 -22.34
C LEU A 185 -5.93 7.83 -21.91
N GLU A 186 -7.01 8.60 -21.75
CA GLU A 186 -6.98 9.94 -21.18
C GLU A 186 -6.43 9.92 -19.75
N ASP A 187 -6.93 9.02 -18.90
CA ASP A 187 -6.44 8.87 -17.53
C ASP A 187 -4.95 8.50 -17.49
N ILE A 188 -4.49 7.60 -18.38
CA ILE A 188 -3.07 7.21 -18.48
C ILE A 188 -2.21 8.40 -18.92
N ARG A 189 -2.64 9.09 -19.98
CA ARG A 189 -1.93 10.26 -20.53
C ARG A 189 -1.82 11.35 -19.48
N ASP A 190 -2.90 11.62 -18.76
CA ASP A 190 -2.97 12.64 -17.72
C ASP A 190 -2.12 12.26 -16.50
N GLU A 191 -2.15 11.00 -16.06
CA GLU A 191 -1.23 10.51 -15.01
C GLU A 191 0.23 10.68 -15.44
N ARG A 192 0.58 10.31 -16.67
CA ARG A 192 1.95 10.48 -17.19
C ARG A 192 2.37 11.94 -17.20
N TYR A 193 1.53 12.86 -17.69
CA TYR A 193 1.82 14.29 -17.66
C TYR A 193 2.00 14.80 -16.23
N ARG A 194 1.16 14.34 -15.29
CA ARG A 194 1.28 14.66 -13.86
C ARG A 194 2.58 14.15 -13.26
N MET A 195 2.99 12.92 -13.56
CA MET A 195 4.26 12.35 -13.10
C MET A 195 5.45 13.15 -13.63
N LYS A 196 5.47 13.45 -14.93
CA LYS A 196 6.55 14.25 -15.55
C LYS A 196 6.61 15.65 -14.97
N HIS A 197 5.47 16.29 -14.76
CA HIS A 197 5.40 17.60 -14.12
C HIS A 197 5.92 17.56 -12.68
N THR A 198 5.52 16.54 -11.90
CA THR A 198 6.01 16.31 -10.53
C THR A 198 7.53 16.13 -10.50
N GLU A 199 8.09 15.36 -11.42
CA GLU A 199 9.53 15.13 -11.50
C GLU A 199 10.32 16.42 -11.76
N ILE A 200 9.85 17.25 -12.71
CA ILE A 200 10.46 18.55 -13.01
C ILE A 200 10.41 19.46 -11.77
N LEU A 201 9.26 19.54 -11.11
CA LEU A 201 9.11 20.32 -9.89
C LEU A 201 10.03 19.81 -8.78
N GLN A 202 10.12 18.50 -8.58
CA GLN A 202 11.00 17.91 -7.58
C GLN A 202 12.47 18.24 -7.85
N LYS A 203 12.93 18.18 -9.11
CA LYS A 203 14.29 18.58 -9.49
C LYS A 203 14.55 20.06 -9.16
N ARG A 204 13.60 20.95 -9.48
CA ARG A 204 13.71 22.39 -9.18
C ARG A 204 13.70 22.68 -7.68
N LEU A 205 12.81 22.04 -6.94
CA LEU A 205 12.72 22.16 -5.49
C LEU A 205 13.99 21.64 -4.81
N ASN A 206 14.56 20.53 -5.27
CA ASN A 206 15.85 20.03 -4.79
C ASN A 206 17.00 20.99 -5.11
N ALA A 207 17.02 21.59 -6.30
CA ALA A 207 18.01 22.61 -6.64
C ALA A 207 17.90 23.84 -5.71
N LEU A 208 16.67 24.30 -5.46
CA LEU A 208 16.39 25.37 -4.51
C LEU A 208 16.83 24.99 -3.09
N CYS A 209 16.56 23.75 -2.65
CA CYS A 209 17.04 23.22 -1.37
C CYS A 209 18.55 23.32 -1.27
N ASN A 210 19.27 22.93 -2.32
CA ASN A 210 20.73 23.00 -2.35
C ASN A 210 21.23 24.44 -2.26
N VAL A 211 20.60 25.40 -2.95
CA VAL A 211 20.98 26.83 -2.86
C VAL A 211 20.78 27.36 -1.44
N ILE A 212 19.61 27.08 -0.85
CA ILE A 212 19.27 27.54 0.50
C ILE A 212 20.18 26.88 1.54
N PHE A 213 20.42 25.58 1.39
CA PHE A 213 21.36 24.83 2.22
C PHE A 213 22.73 25.49 2.15
N ASN A 214 23.32 25.63 0.96
CA ASN A 214 24.64 26.24 0.78
C ASN A 214 24.74 27.65 1.35
N LYS A 215 23.66 28.46 1.27
CA LYS A 215 23.61 29.80 1.86
C LYS A 215 23.64 29.78 3.39
N TYR A 216 23.07 28.74 4.00
CA TYR A 216 23.01 28.57 5.45
C TYR A 216 24.05 27.61 6.02
N SER A 217 24.81 26.87 5.19
CA SER A 217 25.82 25.91 5.63
C SER A 217 26.98 26.55 6.40
N ASN A 218 27.19 27.86 6.24
CA ASN A 218 28.23 28.62 6.93
C ASN A 218 27.69 30.01 7.31
N PRO A 219 27.79 30.45 8.58
CA PRO A 219 28.48 29.81 9.72
C PRO A 219 27.70 28.67 10.38
N PRO A 220 28.33 27.92 11.32
CA PRO A 220 27.68 26.90 12.14
C PRO A 220 26.44 27.40 12.89
N ARG A 221 25.62 26.47 13.37
CA ARG A 221 24.30 26.78 13.95
C ARG A 221 24.44 27.61 15.23
N THR A 222 23.73 28.73 15.28
CA THR A 222 23.60 29.59 16.47
C THR A 222 22.13 29.90 16.79
N VAL A 223 21.89 30.49 17.96
CA VAL A 223 20.58 31.03 18.36
C VAL A 223 20.02 31.97 17.29
N GLU A 224 20.84 32.87 16.74
CA GLU A 224 20.43 33.83 15.70
C GLU A 224 20.04 33.13 14.39
N THR A 225 20.75 32.06 14.03
CA THR A 225 20.41 31.28 12.84
C THR A 225 19.10 30.53 12.98
N GLU A 226 18.63 30.27 14.22
CA GLU A 226 17.35 29.63 14.46
C GLU A 226 16.14 30.52 14.12
N TYR A 227 16.35 31.84 14.02
CA TYR A 227 15.31 32.79 13.62
C TYR A 227 15.25 33.05 12.11
N LYS A 228 16.15 32.47 11.31
CA LYS A 228 16.15 32.65 9.85
C LYS A 228 14.98 31.90 9.19
N PRO A 229 14.48 32.34 8.02
CA PRO A 229 13.43 31.62 7.29
C PRO A 229 13.84 30.19 6.98
N HIS A 230 12.95 29.23 7.25
CA HIS A 230 13.13 27.84 6.88
C HIS A 230 12.84 27.64 5.38
N MET A 231 13.25 26.49 4.85
CA MET A 231 12.98 26.08 3.46
C MET A 231 11.50 26.28 3.08
N ARG A 232 10.61 25.90 4.00
CA ARG A 232 9.16 26.03 3.83
C ARG A 232 8.70 27.47 3.65
N ASP A 233 9.26 28.40 4.42
CA ASP A 233 8.92 29.83 4.35
C ASP A 233 9.36 30.44 3.02
N ILE A 234 10.44 29.91 2.44
CA ILE A 234 10.99 30.37 1.16
C ILE A 234 10.21 29.78 -0.03
N ILE A 235 9.86 28.48 0.00
CA ILE A 235 9.09 27.83 -1.07
C ILE A 235 7.68 28.43 -1.20
N THR A 236 7.10 28.94 -0.12
CA THR A 236 5.76 29.52 -0.15
C THR A 236 5.72 30.95 -0.71
N MET A 237 6.87 31.62 -0.85
CA MET A 237 6.97 32.97 -1.41
C MET A 237 6.48 33.01 -2.87
N PRO A 238 5.66 34.00 -3.28
CA PRO A 238 5.12 34.08 -4.63
C PRO A 238 6.18 34.10 -5.73
N GLU A 239 7.28 34.81 -5.53
CA GLU A 239 8.38 34.97 -6.49
C GLU A 239 9.12 33.65 -6.70
N ILE A 240 9.35 32.91 -5.61
CA ILE A 240 9.98 31.59 -5.66
C ILE A 240 9.05 30.57 -6.30
N ARG A 241 7.76 30.62 -5.97
CA ARG A 241 6.74 29.77 -6.58
C ARG A 241 6.65 30.00 -8.08
N GLU A 242 6.72 31.24 -8.54
CA GLU A 242 6.72 31.58 -9.96
C GLU A 242 7.96 31.02 -10.67
N ILE A 243 9.15 31.15 -10.09
CA ILE A 243 10.38 30.57 -10.64
C ILE A 243 10.27 29.04 -10.72
N VAL A 244 9.80 28.39 -9.64
CA VAL A 244 9.66 26.93 -9.58
C VAL A 244 8.60 26.41 -10.56
N ASN A 245 7.52 27.15 -10.79
CA ASN A 245 6.44 26.80 -11.72
C ASN A 245 6.67 27.28 -13.16
N SER A 246 7.73 28.05 -13.41
CA SER A 246 7.99 28.62 -14.74
C SER A 246 8.09 27.53 -15.82
N SER A 247 7.55 27.77 -17.01
CA SER A 247 7.50 26.78 -18.10
C SER A 247 8.83 26.51 -18.80
N ASN A 248 9.96 27.01 -18.26
CA ASN A 248 11.29 26.83 -18.85
C ASN A 248 11.69 25.34 -18.80
N ASN A 249 11.29 24.61 -19.85
CA ASN A 249 11.69 23.25 -20.19
C ASN A 249 13.16 23.15 -20.65
N ALA A 250 14.03 24.06 -20.20
CA ALA A 250 15.46 23.91 -20.45
C ALA A 250 15.93 22.65 -19.75
N ALA A 251 16.40 21.70 -20.55
CA ALA A 251 16.78 20.36 -20.17
C ALA A 251 17.71 20.35 -18.94
N LEU A 252 17.15 20.04 -17.76
CA LEU A 252 17.96 19.54 -16.65
C LEU A 252 18.39 18.12 -17.06
N GLY A 253 19.68 18.01 -17.38
CA GLY A 253 20.30 16.88 -18.06
C GLY A 253 19.82 15.51 -17.60
N SER A 254 19.68 14.63 -18.59
CA SER A 254 19.44 13.19 -18.41
C SER A 254 20.48 12.61 -17.45
N ARG A 255 20.08 12.40 -16.20
CA ARG A 255 20.81 11.53 -15.30
C ARG A 255 19.85 10.45 -14.83
N ASN A 256 20.05 9.29 -15.45
CA ASN A 256 19.54 7.96 -15.15
C ASN A 256 18.03 7.86 -14.91
N GLU A 257 17.37 7.10 -15.78
CA GLU A 257 16.05 6.53 -15.58
C GLU A 257 16.07 5.61 -14.34
N GLU A 258 16.04 6.21 -13.15
CA GLU A 258 15.71 5.48 -11.94
C GLU A 258 14.23 5.15 -12.01
N LYS A 259 13.93 3.84 -12.03
CA LYS A 259 12.57 3.30 -11.99
C LYS A 259 11.78 4.01 -10.89
N PRO A 260 10.57 4.52 -11.18
CA PRO A 260 9.75 5.15 -10.16
C PRO A 260 9.46 4.12 -9.06
N ALA A 261 10.07 4.32 -7.89
CA ALA A 261 9.75 3.56 -6.70
C ALA A 261 8.26 3.74 -6.41
N LEU A 262 7.59 2.62 -6.10
CA LEU A 262 6.18 2.53 -5.71
C LEU A 262 5.79 3.72 -4.80
N PHE A 263 5.06 4.67 -5.36
CA PHE A 263 4.65 5.88 -4.68
C PHE A 263 3.45 5.57 -3.78
N PHE A 264 3.60 5.84 -2.48
CA PHE A 264 2.48 5.89 -1.55
C PHE A 264 1.42 6.89 -2.07
N GLU A 265 0.18 6.43 -2.23
CA GLU A 265 -0.97 7.26 -2.57
C GLU A 265 -1.19 8.30 -1.45
N HIS A 266 -0.90 9.57 -1.75
CA HIS A 266 -1.27 10.67 -0.87
C HIS A 266 -2.77 10.98 -1.08
N PRO A 267 -3.57 11.23 -0.04
CA PRO A 267 -5.03 11.35 -0.14
C PRO A 267 -5.56 12.52 -1.01
N TYR A 268 -4.69 13.34 -1.60
CA TYR A 268 -5.03 14.55 -2.37
C TYR A 268 -4.47 14.54 -3.81
N ASN A 269 -4.24 13.35 -4.36
CA ASN A 269 -3.40 13.11 -5.55
C ASN A 269 -3.87 13.76 -6.88
N ARG A 270 -5.10 14.29 -6.97
CA ARG A 270 -5.66 14.70 -8.26
C ARG A 270 -5.44 16.17 -8.64
N TYR A 271 -5.17 17.08 -7.69
CA TYR A 271 -5.15 18.53 -7.97
C TYR A 271 -3.99 19.33 -7.33
N MET A 272 -3.13 18.69 -6.55
CA MET A 272 -2.14 19.40 -5.72
C MET A 272 -0.70 18.96 -6.01
N ILE A 273 -0.31 18.95 -7.30
CA ILE A 273 0.99 18.44 -7.76
C ILE A 273 2.15 19.22 -7.12
N TYR A 274 2.01 20.55 -7.03
CA TYR A 274 3.00 21.42 -6.42
C TYR A 274 3.13 21.13 -4.92
N GLU A 275 2.01 21.03 -4.21
CA GLU A 275 1.98 20.78 -2.77
C GLU A 275 2.51 19.38 -2.45
N ILE A 276 2.24 18.37 -3.29
CA ILE A 276 2.80 17.02 -3.13
C ILE A 276 4.31 17.03 -3.33
N ALA A 277 4.81 17.68 -4.39
CA ALA A 277 6.25 17.78 -4.64
C ALA A 277 6.95 18.57 -3.52
N ALA A 278 6.39 19.71 -3.11
CA ALA A 278 6.87 20.51 -2.00
C ALA A 278 6.83 19.74 -0.68
N TRP A 279 5.75 18.99 -0.39
CA TRP A 279 5.62 18.17 0.81
C TRP A 279 6.65 17.04 0.84
N LYS A 280 6.84 16.32 -0.28
CA LYS A 280 7.83 15.24 -0.41
C LYS A 280 9.25 15.73 -0.16
N VAL A 281 9.59 16.92 -0.66
CA VAL A 281 10.92 17.53 -0.47
C VAL A 281 11.07 18.20 0.90
N SER A 282 9.98 18.73 1.48
CA SER A 282 10.01 19.55 2.71
C SER A 282 9.93 18.76 4.03
N VAL A 283 9.84 17.42 4.04
CA VAL A 283 9.69 16.57 5.25
C VAL A 283 8.56 17.02 6.19
N LYS A 284 7.37 16.41 6.08
CA LYS A 284 6.30 16.34 7.11
C LYS A 284 6.13 17.54 8.08
N GLY A 285 5.95 18.75 7.56
CA GLY A 285 5.41 19.88 8.33
C GLY A 285 4.13 20.43 7.69
N GLN A 286 3.31 21.13 8.46
CA GLN A 286 2.21 21.96 7.95
C GLN A 286 2.74 23.37 7.58
N PRO A 287 2.18 24.07 6.58
CA PRO A 287 2.59 25.44 6.25
C PRO A 287 2.59 26.32 7.50
N TRP A 288 3.58 27.19 7.64
CA TRP A 288 3.51 28.21 8.67
C TRP A 288 2.26 29.06 8.39
N ASN A 289 1.41 29.23 9.39
CA ASN A 289 0.16 29.97 9.28
C ASN A 289 0.09 30.91 10.47
N SER A 290 0.02 32.22 10.21
CA SER A 290 -0.14 33.23 11.25
C SER A 290 -1.45 33.07 12.02
N GLN A 291 -2.47 32.42 11.46
CA GLN A 291 -3.69 32.04 12.18
C GLN A 291 -3.45 30.90 13.18
N LEU A 292 -2.32 30.19 13.09
CA LEU A 292 -1.85 29.24 14.09
C LEU A 292 -0.95 29.90 15.15
N LEU A 293 -0.63 31.20 15.03
CA LEU A 293 -0.08 31.99 16.13
C LEU A 293 -1.19 32.20 17.16
N ILE A 294 -1.43 31.17 17.95
CA ILE A 294 -2.27 31.27 19.13
C ILE A 294 -1.35 31.87 20.19
N GLY A 295 -1.52 33.15 20.47
CA GLY A 295 -0.95 33.76 21.66
C GLY A 295 -1.76 33.40 22.90
N PRO A 296 -1.18 33.47 24.10
CA PRO A 296 -1.96 33.32 25.31
C PRO A 296 -3.13 34.32 25.36
N GLY A 297 -4.32 33.84 25.72
CA GLY A 297 -5.51 34.68 25.87
C GLY A 297 -5.42 35.63 27.07
N GLN A 298 -6.41 36.51 27.21
CA GLN A 298 -6.48 37.49 28.31
C GLN A 298 -6.32 36.86 29.71
N ARG A 299 -6.94 35.70 29.95
CA ARG A 299 -6.87 35.01 31.26
C ARG A 299 -5.47 34.51 31.61
N PHE A 300 -4.71 34.03 30.62
CA PHE A 300 -3.31 33.67 30.84
C PHE A 300 -2.52 34.91 31.27
N HIS A 301 -2.69 36.03 30.56
CA HIS A 301 -2.04 37.29 30.93
C HIS A 301 -2.44 37.73 32.35
N GLU A 302 -3.72 37.65 32.72
CA GLU A 302 -4.21 37.96 34.07
C GLU A 302 -3.59 37.08 35.16
N ARG A 303 -3.34 35.79 34.87
CA ARG A 303 -2.64 34.88 35.79
C ARG A 303 -1.18 35.29 35.99
N ILE A 304 -0.45 35.57 34.91
CA ILE A 304 0.94 36.07 35.03
C ILE A 304 0.98 37.39 35.80
N ARG A 305 0.04 38.31 35.52
CA ARG A 305 -0.08 39.57 36.26
C ARG A 305 -0.37 39.33 37.74
N THR A 306 -1.21 38.36 38.08
CA THR A 306 -1.48 37.97 39.47
C THR A 306 -0.24 37.43 40.16
N ILE A 307 0.54 36.57 39.49
CA ILE A 307 1.81 36.04 40.01
C ILE A 307 2.78 37.19 40.33
N ILE A 308 2.99 38.11 39.39
CA ILE A 308 3.89 39.24 39.56
C ILE A 308 3.40 40.16 40.70
N LYS A 309 2.10 40.44 40.77
CA LYS A 309 1.49 41.23 41.87
C LYS A 309 1.67 40.55 43.24
N LEU A 310 1.53 39.23 43.32
CA LEU A 310 1.75 38.47 44.55
C LEU A 310 3.19 38.65 45.06
N CYS A 311 4.16 38.81 44.16
CA CYS A 311 5.55 39.08 44.52
C CYS A 311 5.83 40.54 44.89
N GLY A 312 4.79 41.39 45.01
CA GLY A 312 4.93 42.81 45.33
C GLY A 312 5.46 43.66 44.17
N GLN A 313 5.42 43.13 42.94
CA GLN A 313 5.93 43.77 41.74
C GLN A 313 4.79 44.33 40.89
N ASP A 314 5.10 45.36 40.10
CA ASP A 314 4.15 45.96 39.17
C ASP A 314 4.23 45.24 37.81
N PRO A 315 3.21 44.48 37.40
CA PRO A 315 3.26 43.72 36.14
C PRO A 315 3.38 44.58 34.89
N ASP A 316 3.11 45.90 34.95
CA ASP A 316 3.25 46.81 33.82
C ASP A 316 4.64 47.46 33.73
N ARG A 317 5.45 47.37 34.79
CA ARG A 317 6.74 48.08 34.89
C ARG A 317 7.92 47.19 35.22
N THR A 318 7.67 46.07 35.89
CA THR A 318 8.73 45.16 36.32
C THR A 318 9.35 44.45 35.12
N THR A 319 10.66 44.54 35.03
CA THR A 319 11.46 43.96 33.95
C THR A 319 11.80 42.49 34.21
N ARG A 320 12.08 41.78 33.12
CA ARG A 320 12.64 40.41 33.12
C ARG A 320 13.86 40.26 34.04
N GLN A 321 14.71 41.29 34.11
CA GLN A 321 15.94 41.23 34.90
C GLN A 321 15.67 41.41 36.40
N GLU A 322 14.71 42.26 36.76
CA GLU A 322 14.25 42.42 38.14
C GLU A 322 13.59 41.14 38.65
N LEU A 323 12.71 40.50 37.85
CA LEU A 323 12.08 39.22 38.23
C LEU A 323 13.10 38.09 38.46
N LYS A 324 14.19 38.05 37.69
CA LYS A 324 15.29 37.09 37.88
C LYS A 324 16.05 37.29 39.20
N GLY A 325 16.08 38.51 39.71
CA GLY A 325 16.77 38.85 40.96
C GLY A 325 15.93 38.58 42.22
N LEU A 326 14.64 38.27 42.07
CA LEU A 326 13.74 38.01 43.19
C LEU A 326 13.87 36.58 43.69
N ASP A 327 14.24 36.41 44.95
CA ASP A 327 14.22 35.11 45.65
C ASP A 327 12.85 34.86 46.29
N VAL A 328 11.80 34.83 45.45
CA VAL A 328 10.42 34.59 45.89
C VAL A 328 9.98 33.18 45.52
N TYR A 329 9.33 32.51 46.47
CA TYR A 329 8.83 31.15 46.35
C TYR A 329 7.31 31.14 46.38
N ILE A 330 6.71 30.36 45.48
CA ILE A 330 5.28 30.15 45.37
C ILE A 330 4.93 28.75 45.87
N SER A 331 3.91 28.67 46.71
CA SER A 331 3.34 27.46 47.30
C SER A 331 2.01 27.15 46.60
N TYR A 332 1.89 25.95 46.05
CA TYR A 332 0.68 25.43 45.40
C TYR A 332 0.07 24.26 46.18
N PRO A 333 -1.27 24.12 46.20
CA PRO A 333 -1.92 22.90 46.66
C PRO A 333 -1.72 21.78 45.62
N GLY A 334 -1.05 20.69 46.01
CA GLY A 334 -0.84 19.50 45.19
C GLY A 334 -1.89 18.40 45.35
N GLN A 335 -1.66 17.27 44.69
CA GLN A 335 -2.44 16.05 44.95
C GLN A 335 -2.14 15.53 46.36
N ASN A 336 -3.20 15.15 47.10
CA ASN A 336 -3.15 14.60 48.46
C ASN A 336 -2.60 15.58 49.54
N ASP A 337 -3.02 16.85 49.52
CA ASP A 337 -2.64 17.91 50.49
C ASP A 337 -1.14 18.19 50.63
N LYS A 338 -0.31 17.66 49.73
CA LYS A 338 1.12 17.99 49.67
C LYS A 338 1.29 19.36 49.02
N LYS A 339 1.91 20.29 49.74
CA LYS A 339 2.27 21.62 49.22
C LYS A 339 3.48 21.49 48.29
N HIS A 340 3.37 22.03 47.07
CA HIS A 340 4.47 22.13 46.12
C HIS A 340 5.05 23.54 46.18
N ILE A 341 6.35 23.65 46.48
CA ILE A 341 7.02 24.93 46.60
C ILE A 341 8.00 25.07 45.45
N VAL A 342 7.79 26.10 44.65
CA VAL A 342 8.54 26.36 43.44
C VAL A 342 9.01 27.81 43.41
N THR A 343 10.03 28.11 42.61
CA THR A 343 10.48 29.50 42.42
C THR A 343 9.44 30.28 41.62
N LEU A 344 9.46 31.61 41.73
CA LEU A 344 8.68 32.52 40.87
C LEU A 344 8.80 32.15 39.38
N ARG A 345 10.04 31.86 38.94
CA ARG A 345 10.31 31.44 37.57
C ARG A 345 9.61 30.14 37.20
N THR A 346 9.77 29.11 38.04
CA THR A 346 9.12 27.82 37.82
C THR A 346 7.59 27.96 37.77
N ALA A 347 7.01 28.82 38.62
CA ALA A 347 5.56 29.07 38.66
C ALA A 347 5.03 29.61 37.32
N VAL A 348 5.75 30.54 36.69
CA VAL A 348 5.35 31.09 35.39
C VAL A 348 5.62 30.11 34.24
N GLU A 349 6.73 29.35 34.29
CA GLU A 349 7.03 28.28 33.33
C GLU A 349 6.00 27.14 33.37
N GLU A 350 5.43 26.83 34.54
CA GLU A 350 4.35 25.85 34.69
C GLU A 350 3.03 26.36 34.09
N GLU A 351 2.67 27.63 34.29
CA GLU A 351 1.48 28.22 33.66
C GLU A 351 1.61 28.26 32.14
N TRP A 352 2.79 28.61 31.62
CA TRP A 352 3.10 28.54 30.19
C TRP A 352 2.87 27.14 29.62
N GLN A 353 3.35 26.12 30.32
CA GLN A 353 3.24 24.73 29.87
C GLN A 353 1.82 24.18 29.96
N ARG A 354 1.05 24.58 30.97
CA ARG A 354 -0.40 24.29 31.04
C ARG A 354 -1.12 24.86 29.82
N TRP A 355 -0.79 26.10 29.44
CA TRP A 355 -1.34 26.74 28.25
C TRP A 355 -0.92 26.04 26.95
N THR A 356 0.38 25.79 26.71
CA THR A 356 0.86 25.14 25.48
C THR A 356 0.37 23.70 25.31
N SER A 357 0.17 22.97 26.40
CA SER A 357 -0.34 21.58 26.38
C SER A 357 -1.86 21.48 26.20
N LYS A 358 -2.58 22.60 26.06
CA LYS A 358 -4.07 22.67 26.04
C LYS A 358 -4.73 22.02 27.27
N SER A 359 -3.97 21.85 28.36
CA SER A 359 -4.46 21.36 29.66
C SER A 359 -4.87 22.49 30.60
N HIS A 360 -4.89 23.72 30.08
CA HIS A 360 -5.26 24.92 30.81
C HIS A 360 -6.77 24.94 31.02
N ASP A 361 -7.19 24.62 32.25
CA ASP A 361 -8.55 24.90 32.68
C ASP A 361 -8.69 26.43 32.88
N GLU A 362 -9.38 27.07 31.94
CA GLU A 362 -9.66 28.51 31.96
C GLU A 362 -10.56 28.93 33.12
N SER A 363 -11.24 27.99 33.79
CA SER A 363 -12.23 28.27 34.85
C SER A 363 -11.65 28.37 36.26
N VAL A 364 -10.39 27.97 36.46
CA VAL A 364 -9.80 27.86 37.81
C VAL A 364 -9.09 29.16 38.21
N GLU A 365 -9.44 29.73 39.37
CA GLU A 365 -8.69 30.83 39.98
C GLU A 365 -7.24 30.42 40.26
N TYR A 366 -6.30 31.36 40.17
CA TYR A 366 -4.89 31.09 40.48
C TYR A 366 -4.74 30.71 41.97
N LYS A 367 -4.40 29.45 42.25
CA LYS A 367 -4.34 28.89 43.62
C LYS A 367 -2.99 29.06 44.33
N GLY A 368 -2.02 29.69 43.68
CA GLY A 368 -0.67 29.87 44.25
C GLY A 368 -0.65 31.04 45.24
N ARG A 369 0.16 30.92 46.30
CA ARG A 369 0.47 32.01 47.23
C ARG A 369 1.96 32.05 47.54
N ILE A 370 2.46 33.16 48.10
CA ILE A 370 3.84 33.21 48.58
C ILE A 370 4.03 32.13 49.66
N ALA A 371 5.08 31.34 49.51
CA ALA A 371 5.45 30.32 50.49
C ALA A 371 5.90 30.98 51.80
N THR A 372 5.47 30.44 52.93
CA THR A 372 5.96 30.91 54.23
C THR A 372 7.37 30.42 54.49
N GLU A 373 8.11 31.09 55.39
CA GLU A 373 9.48 30.68 55.75
C GLU A 373 9.54 29.24 56.28
N ALA A 374 8.52 28.81 57.05
CA ALA A 374 8.41 27.45 57.54
C ALA A 374 8.21 26.43 56.41
N GLU A 375 7.39 26.76 55.41
CA GLU A 375 7.15 25.95 54.22
C GLU A 375 8.42 25.82 53.38
N LEU A 376 9.15 26.93 53.18
CA LEU A 376 10.42 26.95 52.47
C LEU A 376 11.47 26.08 53.17
N ALA A 377 11.58 26.20 54.50
CA ALA A 377 12.50 25.40 55.30
C ALA A 377 12.15 23.89 55.25
N ASP A 378 10.87 23.52 55.22
CA ASP A 378 10.42 22.14 55.04
C ASP A 378 10.73 21.59 53.64
N ALA A 379 10.53 22.38 52.58
CA ALA A 379 10.88 21.97 51.22
C ALA A 379 12.40 21.83 51.02
N GLN A 380 13.19 22.68 51.68
CA GLN A 380 14.65 22.59 51.69
C GLN A 380 15.13 21.33 52.43
N ARG A 381 14.55 21.00 53.59
CA ARG A 381 14.85 19.76 54.34
C ARG A 381 14.44 18.49 53.59
N GLY A 382 13.31 18.52 52.89
CA GLY A 382 12.76 17.38 52.17
C GLY A 382 13.30 17.19 50.74
N GLY A 383 14.21 18.03 50.25
CA GLY A 383 14.73 17.98 48.88
C GLY A 383 13.66 18.21 47.79
N LYS A 384 12.48 18.73 48.13
CA LYS A 384 11.32 18.89 47.23
C LYS A 384 11.31 20.21 46.45
N LYS A 385 12.45 20.89 46.35
CA LYS A 385 12.58 22.09 45.51
C LYS A 385 12.57 21.65 44.05
N VAL A 386 11.43 21.78 43.37
CA VAL A 386 11.34 21.56 41.92
C VAL A 386 11.89 22.82 41.24
N LEU A 387 13.22 22.86 41.11
CA LEU A 387 13.86 23.69 40.09
C LEU A 387 13.68 22.94 38.78
N ARG A 388 12.99 23.54 37.80
CA ARG A 388 13.24 23.13 36.41
C ARG A 388 14.71 23.39 36.17
N SER A 389 15.44 22.30 36.03
CA SER A 389 16.88 22.39 35.89
C SER A 389 17.16 22.74 34.44
N ARG A 390 18.33 23.33 34.17
CA ARG A 390 18.78 23.53 32.78
C ARG A 390 18.77 22.21 31.98
N ARG A 391 18.79 21.05 32.65
CA ARG A 391 18.67 19.73 32.00
C ARG A 391 17.33 19.52 31.28
N ASP A 392 16.28 20.24 31.67
CA ASP A 392 14.94 20.12 31.08
C ASP A 392 14.78 20.94 29.78
N CYS A 393 15.82 21.70 29.40
CA CYS A 393 15.87 22.41 28.13
C CYS A 393 16.05 21.45 26.96
N LEU A 394 15.53 21.84 25.79
CA LEU A 394 15.92 21.22 24.52
C LEU A 394 17.19 21.91 24.01
N TRP A 395 18.15 21.13 23.55
CA TRP A 395 19.51 21.55 23.22
C TRP A 395 19.80 21.37 21.73
N CYS A 396 20.68 22.22 21.21
CA CYS A 396 21.13 22.21 19.82
C CYS A 396 22.66 22.27 19.74
N CYS A 397 23.23 21.45 18.86
CA CYS A 397 24.64 21.42 18.55
C CYS A 397 25.05 22.71 17.84
N SER A 398 26.13 23.36 18.30
CA SER A 398 26.67 24.57 17.64
C SER A 398 27.56 24.24 16.44
N LEU A 399 28.07 23.00 16.36
CA LEU A 399 29.01 22.56 15.32
C LEU A 399 28.33 21.91 14.11
N CYS A 400 27.07 21.47 14.25
CA CYS A 400 26.32 20.85 13.16
C CYS A 400 25.80 21.89 12.18
N THR A 401 26.05 21.65 10.89
CA THR A 401 25.60 22.48 9.77
C THR A 401 24.50 21.78 9.00
N SER A 402 23.28 21.76 9.53
CA SER A 402 22.11 21.30 8.75
C SER A 402 20.80 21.90 9.23
N ARG A 403 20.19 22.68 8.33
CA ARG A 403 18.74 22.93 8.21
C ARG A 403 18.17 22.29 6.94
N GLY A 404 18.78 21.19 6.47
CA GLY A 404 18.32 20.41 5.33
C GLY A 404 17.82 19.04 5.77
N PHE A 405 16.52 18.82 5.63
CA PHE A 405 15.73 17.68 6.11
C PHE A 405 15.65 17.60 7.64
N ASP A 406 14.53 18.05 8.20
CA ASP A 406 14.19 18.00 9.64
C ASP A 406 14.01 16.56 10.12
N HIS A 407 15.09 15.78 10.10
CA HIS A 407 15.13 14.47 10.73
C HIS A 407 15.38 14.66 12.21
N TRP A 408 14.44 14.16 13.02
CA TRP A 408 14.61 14.04 14.46
C TRP A 408 15.90 13.25 14.75
N GLY A 409 16.83 13.85 15.50
CA GLY A 409 18.05 13.16 15.99
C GLY A 409 19.39 13.73 15.52
N ASP A 410 19.44 14.72 14.62
CA ASP A 410 20.72 15.26 14.11
C ASP A 410 21.27 16.43 14.96
N GLY A 411 21.30 16.25 16.29
CA GLY A 411 21.84 17.25 17.21
C GLY A 411 21.03 18.54 17.31
N ARG A 412 19.72 18.52 17.02
CA ARG A 412 18.81 19.68 17.14
C ARG A 412 17.60 19.32 18.01
N ARG A 413 17.28 20.18 18.98
CA ARG A 413 16.08 20.10 19.81
C ARG A 413 15.96 18.76 20.57
N ILE A 414 17.06 18.31 21.15
CA ILE A 414 17.17 17.05 21.92
C ILE A 414 17.51 17.30 23.39
N ASP A 415 17.32 16.32 24.27
CA ASP A 415 17.68 16.45 25.69
C ASP A 415 19.20 16.52 25.92
N LEU A 416 19.59 16.87 27.16
CA LEU A 416 20.99 17.12 27.53
C LEU A 416 21.88 15.88 27.35
N ASP A 417 21.40 14.70 27.73
CA ASP A 417 22.19 13.47 27.66
C ASP A 417 22.43 13.09 26.20
N ARG A 418 21.40 13.22 25.35
CA ARG A 418 21.51 12.96 23.92
C ARG A 418 22.37 13.98 23.18
N ILE A 419 22.36 15.26 23.56
CA ILE A 419 23.26 16.23 22.93
C ILE A 419 24.72 15.97 23.32
N GLN A 420 24.99 15.57 24.56
CA GLN A 420 26.35 15.21 24.99
C GLN A 420 26.84 13.94 24.28
N ALA A 421 25.99 12.92 24.16
CA ALA A 421 26.30 11.73 23.36
C ALA A 421 26.56 12.08 21.88
N HIS A 422 25.71 12.93 21.29
CA HIS A 422 25.90 13.42 19.93
C HIS A 422 27.25 14.12 19.75
N MET A 423 27.67 14.97 20.70
CA MET A 423 28.96 15.65 20.65
C MET A 423 30.13 14.69 20.69
N GLN A 424 30.03 13.65 21.52
CA GLN A 424 31.05 12.62 21.59
C GLN A 424 31.11 11.78 20.31
N GLU A 425 29.97 11.37 19.78
CA GLU A 425 29.87 10.47 18.63
C GLU A 425 30.19 11.18 17.30
N ARG A 426 29.74 12.42 17.13
CA ARG A 426 29.83 13.15 15.86
C ARG A 426 30.99 14.14 15.79
N HIS A 427 31.37 14.72 16.93
CA HIS A 427 32.38 15.77 17.01
C HIS A 427 33.59 15.38 17.86
N SER A 428 33.62 14.16 18.43
CA SER A 428 34.70 13.68 19.31
C SER A 428 34.92 14.54 20.57
N ILE A 429 33.90 15.27 21.03
CA ILE A 429 33.98 16.13 22.23
C ILE A 429 33.34 15.39 23.42
N LYS A 430 34.19 14.87 24.33
CA LYS A 430 33.74 14.05 25.47
C LYS A 430 33.11 14.83 26.63
N ASN A 431 33.52 16.09 26.82
CA ASN A 431 33.05 16.95 27.91
C ASN A 431 32.34 18.19 27.36
N ALA A 432 31.47 18.00 26.37
CA ALA A 432 30.79 19.11 25.74
C ALA A 432 29.94 19.88 26.75
N SER A 433 30.01 21.20 26.69
CA SER A 433 29.25 22.06 27.58
C SER A 433 28.72 23.30 26.88
N GLU A 434 27.65 23.84 27.44
CA GLU A 434 27.11 25.12 26.99
C GLU A 434 28.05 26.30 27.28
N LYS A 435 28.83 26.25 28.37
CA LYS A 435 29.74 27.36 28.74
C LYS A 435 30.87 27.52 27.73
N GLU A 436 31.38 26.41 27.20
CA GLU A 436 32.38 26.39 26.14
C GLU A 436 31.78 26.63 24.75
N GLY A 437 30.44 26.74 24.66
CA GLY A 437 29.73 27.02 23.41
C GLY A 437 29.56 25.80 22.49
N ASP A 438 29.79 24.58 22.98
CA ASP A 438 29.67 23.34 22.18
C ASP A 438 28.22 23.09 21.75
N PHE A 439 27.26 23.42 22.60
CA PHE A 439 25.83 23.41 22.29
C PHE A 439 25.13 24.56 23.01
N TYR A 440 23.92 24.88 22.57
CA TYR A 440 23.12 25.96 23.14
C TYR A 440 21.69 25.51 23.39
N ALA A 441 21.01 26.14 24.35
CA ALA A 441 19.60 25.89 24.61
C ALA A 441 18.76 26.44 23.45
N TYR A 442 17.79 25.66 22.98
CA TYR A 442 16.91 26.08 21.89
C TYR A 442 16.14 27.36 22.28
N PRO A 443 15.93 28.33 21.37
CA PRO A 443 15.41 29.65 21.73
C PRO A 443 14.06 29.65 22.44
N GLU A 444 13.23 28.63 22.24
CA GLU A 444 11.96 28.49 22.98
C GLU A 444 12.15 28.32 24.49
N CYS A 445 13.30 27.84 24.95
CA CYS A 445 13.66 27.81 26.37
C CYS A 445 13.90 29.24 26.91
N GLU A 446 14.27 30.20 26.05
CA GLU A 446 14.46 31.60 26.40
C GLU A 446 13.21 32.47 26.15
N MET A 447 12.29 32.00 25.30
CA MET A 447 10.99 32.62 25.01
C MET A 447 9.89 32.25 26.01
N GLN A 448 10.17 31.38 26.99
CA GLN A 448 9.24 31.12 28.09
C GLN A 448 9.03 32.42 28.90
N PRO A 449 7.80 32.73 29.34
CA PRO A 449 7.53 33.87 30.20
C PRO A 449 8.29 33.74 31.52
N PHE A 450 8.56 34.88 32.16
CA PHE A 450 9.44 35.01 33.33
C PHE A 450 8.93 34.37 34.59
#